data_AF-A0A5N3WB53-F1
#
_entry.id   AF-A0A5N3WB53-F1
#
_cell.length_a   1.000
_cell.length_b   1.000
_cell.length_c   1.000
_cell.angle_alpha   90.00
_cell.angle_beta   90.00
_cell.angle_gamma   90.00
#
_symmetry.space_group_name_H-M   'P 1'
#
loop_
_entity.id
_entity.type
_entity.pdbx_description
1 polymer ?
#
loop_
_entity_poly.entity_id
_entity_poly.type
_entity_poly.pdbx_seq_one_letter_code
_entity_poly.pdbx_strand_id
1 'polypeptide(L)' 'TFHQAVSSEKVRCTNLNCSVIVDVRHNGSEPGADALFGDGRSQERLAAFASHIQAKGRRGAGTSRR' A
#
# COMPACT_ATOMS: atom_id res chain seq x y z
N THR A 1 -14.18 -2.52 -5.95
CA THR A 1 -13.44 -1.28 -6.35
C THR A 1 -12.20 -1.10 -5.46
N PHE A 2 -11.31 -0.13 -5.73
CA PHE A 2 -10.00 -0.02 -5.04
C PHE A 2 -10.09 0.08 -3.52
N HIS A 3 -10.76 1.12 -3.01
CA HIS A 3 -10.92 1.32 -1.56
C HIS A 3 -11.54 0.10 -0.88
N GLN A 4 -12.58 -0.48 -1.49
CA GLN A 4 -13.23 -1.69 -0.97
C GLN A 4 -12.28 -2.88 -0.84
N ALA A 5 -11.35 -3.05 -1.79
CA ALA A 5 -10.38 -4.15 -1.75
C ALA A 5 -9.32 -3.95 -0.66
N VAL A 6 -8.73 -2.74 -0.56
CA VAL A 6 -7.67 -2.45 0.43
C VAL A 6 -8.19 -2.33 1.86
N SER A 7 -9.45 -1.94 2.02
CA SER A 7 -10.11 -1.85 3.33
C SER A 7 -10.72 -3.16 3.80
N SER A 8 -10.63 -4.24 3.01
CA SER A 8 -11.11 -5.56 3.43
C SER A 8 -10.34 -6.06 4.65
N GLU A 9 -11.04 -6.74 5.56
CA GLU A 9 -10.43 -7.33 6.75
C GLU A 9 -9.28 -8.28 6.39
N LYS A 10 -9.45 -9.08 5.33
CA LYS A 10 -8.41 -9.97 4.81
C LYS A 10 -7.11 -9.23 4.50
N VAL A 11 -7.18 -8.02 3.93
CA VAL A 11 -5.98 -7.22 3.61
C VAL A 11 -5.45 -6.52 4.85
N ARG A 12 -6.31 -5.87 5.65
CA ARG A 12 -5.91 -5.14 6.86
C ARG A 12 -5.23 -6.04 7.90
N CYS A 13 -5.68 -7.28 8.05
CA CYS A 13 -5.09 -8.22 9.01
C CYS A 13 -3.69 -8.70 8.62
N THR A 14 -3.22 -8.47 7.38
CA THR A 14 -1.85 -8.81 6.98
C THR A 14 -0.80 -7.89 7.62
N ASN A 15 -1.19 -6.66 8.01
CA ASN A 15 -0.32 -5.72 8.70
C ASN A 15 -1.15 -4.72 9.52
N LEU A 16 -1.28 -4.97 10.83
CA LEU A 16 -2.03 -4.12 11.76
C LEU A 16 -1.38 -2.74 11.99
N ASN A 17 -0.09 -2.59 11.68
CA ASN A 17 0.60 -1.30 11.75
C ASN A 17 0.38 -0.45 10.49
N CYS A 18 -0.17 -1.02 9.42
CA CYS A 18 -0.48 -0.31 8.19
C CYS A 18 -1.82 0.42 8.33
N SER A 19 -1.83 1.74 8.09
CA SER A 19 -3.04 2.55 8.08
C SER A 19 -3.57 2.74 6.65
N VAL A 20 -4.89 2.66 6.48
CA VAL A 20 -5.59 2.96 5.23
C VAL A 20 -6.48 4.16 5.50
N ILE A 21 -6.20 5.28 4.84
CA ILE A 21 -6.89 6.56 5.05
C ILE A 21 -7.62 6.95 3.76
N VAL A 22 -8.83 7.49 3.89
CA VAL A 22 -9.61 8.01 2.77
C VAL A 22 -9.96 9.46 3.02
N ASP A 23 -9.65 10.30 2.05
CA ASP A 23 -10.10 11.69 1.99
C ASP A 23 -11.09 11.85 0.83
N VAL A 24 -12.28 12.39 1.11
CA VAL A 24 -13.35 12.57 0.13
C VAL A 24 -13.50 14.04 -0.18
N ARG A 25 -13.28 14.40 -1.45
CA ARG A 25 -13.31 15.79 -1.93
C ARG A 25 -14.43 15.99 -2.93
N HIS A 26 -15.12 17.13 -2.83
CA HIS A 26 -16.20 17.54 -3.74
C HIS A 26 -15.79 18.73 -4.64
N ASN A 27 -14.49 18.98 -4.76
CA ASN A 27 -13.93 20.13 -5.47
C ASN A 27 -13.61 19.83 -6.95
N GLY A 28 -14.14 18.72 -7.50
CA GLY A 28 -13.87 18.30 -8.89
C GLY A 28 -12.46 17.78 -9.14
N SER A 29 -11.65 17.54 -8.11
CA SER A 29 -10.33 16.93 -8.26
C SER A 29 -10.44 15.47 -8.70
N GLU A 30 -9.52 15.05 -9.56
CA GLU A 30 -9.39 13.64 -9.96
C GLU A 30 -9.14 12.72 -8.75
N PRO A 31 -9.69 11.48 -8.76
CA PRO A 31 -9.43 10.51 -7.71
C PRO A 31 -7.98 10.03 -7.75
N GLY A 32 -7.29 10.13 -6.61
CA GLY A 32 -5.90 9.73 -6.45
C GLY A 32 -5.73 8.66 -5.37
N ALA A 33 -4.61 7.93 -5.42
CA ALA A 33 -4.22 6.97 -4.40
C ALA A 33 -2.70 6.94 -4.23
N ASP A 34 -2.25 7.26 -3.02
CA ASP A 34 -0.85 7.29 -2.63
C ASP A 34 -0.55 6.22 -1.57
N ALA A 35 0.63 5.61 -1.65
CA ALA A 35 1.11 4.67 -0.65
C ALA A 35 2.46 5.11 -0.07
N LEU A 36 2.60 5.10 1.25
CA LEU A 36 3.85 5.35 1.96
C LEU A 36 4.39 4.04 2.55
N PHE A 37 5.64 3.71 2.24
CA PHE A 37 6.32 2.54 2.79
C PHE A 37 7.18 2.92 4.00
N GLY A 38 7.48 1.95 4.87
CA GLY A 38 8.31 2.16 6.06
C GLY A 38 9.74 2.64 5.77
N ASP A 39 10.19 2.58 4.51
CA ASP A 39 11.46 3.15 4.07
C ASP A 39 11.34 4.57 3.48
N GLY A 40 10.22 5.24 3.72
CA GLY A 40 9.98 6.65 3.35
C GLY A 40 9.67 6.88 1.87
N ARG A 41 9.58 5.83 1.06
CA ARG A 41 9.25 5.96 -0.37
C ARG A 41 7.75 6.04 -0.56
N SER A 42 7.32 6.87 -1.50
CA SER A 42 5.93 6.98 -1.94
C SER A 42 5.72 6.28 -3.29
N GLN A 43 4.54 5.72 -3.50
CA GLN A 43 4.15 5.19 -4.81
C GLN A 43 2.69 5.49 -5.15
N GLU A 44 2.51 6.03 -6.35
CA GLU A 44 1.21 6.31 -6.93
C GLU A 44 0.71 5.06 -7.67
N ARG A 45 -0.51 4.59 -7.33
CA ARG A 45 -1.30 3.50 -7.97
C ARG A 45 -0.97 2.04 -7.66
N LEU A 46 -2.04 1.24 -7.74
CA LEU A 46 -2.17 -0.18 -7.39
C LEU A 46 -1.26 -1.17 -8.11
N ALA A 47 -1.18 -1.12 -9.45
CA ALA A 47 -0.38 -2.08 -10.22
C ALA A 47 1.11 -1.90 -9.93
N ALA A 48 1.51 -0.63 -9.79
CA ALA A 48 2.83 -0.23 -9.35
C ALA A 48 3.05 -0.69 -7.88
N PHE A 49 2.06 -0.50 -7.01
CA PHE A 49 2.09 -0.91 -5.60
C PHE A 49 2.22 -2.43 -5.41
N ALA A 50 1.44 -3.24 -6.13
CA ALA A 50 1.50 -4.71 -6.03
C ALA A 50 2.85 -5.27 -6.50
N SER A 51 3.35 -4.76 -7.64
CA SER A 51 4.70 -5.09 -8.13
C SER A 51 5.78 -4.70 -7.11
N HIS A 52 5.63 -3.54 -6.46
CA HIS A 52 6.58 -3.04 -5.47
C HIS A 52 6.59 -3.83 -4.16
N ILE A 53 5.41 -4.20 -3.64
CA ILE A 53 5.29 -5.07 -2.46
C ILE A 53 6.01 -6.40 -2.72
N GLN A 54 5.79 -7.02 -3.88
CA GLN A 54 6.47 -8.27 -4.24
C GLN A 54 7.98 -8.09 -4.38
N ALA A 55 8.43 -7.01 -5.02
CA ALA A 55 9.86 -6.71 -5.14
C ALA A 55 10.53 -6.49 -3.78
N LYS A 56 9.84 -5.84 -2.82
CA LYS A 56 10.37 -5.57 -1.48
C LYS A 56 10.32 -6.77 -0.54
N GLY A 57 9.25 -7.58 -0.59
CA GLY A 57 9.18 -8.84 0.16
C GLY A 57 10.36 -9.77 -0.16
N ARG A 58 10.78 -9.82 -1.43
CA ARG A 58 11.97 -10.58 -1.85
C ARG A 58 13.29 -10.01 -1.32
N ARG A 59 13.39 -8.69 -1.12
CA ARG A 59 14.60 -8.03 -0.60
C ARG A 59 14.74 -8.17 0.92
N GLY A 60 13.64 -8.20 1.66
CA GLY A 60 13.64 -8.42 3.12
C GLY A 60 13.91 -9.87 3.54
N ALA A 61 13.59 -10.85 2.69
CA ALA A 61 13.80 -12.28 2.97
C ALA A 61 15.25 -12.77 2.72
N GLY A 62 16.11 -11.95 2.12
CA GLY A 62 17.47 -12.32 1.72
C GLY A 62 18.55 -12.14 2.78
N THR A 63 18.23 -11.65 3.97
CA THR A 63 19.19 -11.38 5.06
C THR A 63 18.81 -12.13 6.33
N SER A 64 18.83 -13.46 6.26
CA SER A 64 18.98 -14.32 7.44
C SER A 64 20.04 -15.36 7.12
N ARG A 65 21.31 -14.98 7.31
CA ARG A 65 22.45 -15.88 7.49
C ARG A 65 23.47 -15.20 8.41
N ARG A 66 23.21 -15.32 9.71
CA ARG A 66 24.10 -15.91 10.74
C ARG A 66 23.61 -15.50 12.11
#